data_AF-A0A401H732-F1
#
_entry.id   AF-A0A401H732-F1
#
_cell.length_a   1.000
_cell.length_b   1.000
_cell.length_c   1.000
_cell.angle_alpha   90.00
_cell.angle_beta   90.00
_cell.angle_gamma   90.00
#
_symmetry.space_group_name_H-M   'P 1'
#
loop_
_entity.id
_entity.type
_entity.pdbx_description
1 polymer ?
#
loop_
_entity_poly.entity_id
_entity_poly.type
_entity_poly.pdbx_seq_one_letter_code
_entity_poly.pdbx_strand_id
1 'polypeptide(L)'
;MSFPRFLPYANGEEYLSAAIVPPSLCEPEDEFEIDPCQAVFLEDFRKEISKYTTRELAGSVPNATKVALIESFQQDWKNCARLCVEKTAETLRCELDALILVYFSTFPLLRLDVTNIAAEIVDAASQKALDLVLKLFQLETTPRVGSNMELRAIKYRFAQRYDSMRRGMADLQPYNTELSVMAEIRAYFSISHQRFISNVLAAISSELVDVISGNLEESLLRELGINSHYLDEGAM
;
A
#
# COMPACT_ATOMS: atom_id res chain seq x y z
N MET A 1 -7.10 0.41 -0.20
CA MET A 1 -6.30 -0.52 0.62
C MET A 1 -7.02 -0.72 1.95
N SER A 2 -7.07 -1.95 2.47
CA SER A 2 -7.68 -2.22 3.78
C SER A 2 -6.79 -1.66 4.89
N PHE A 3 -7.42 -1.02 5.87
CA PHE A 3 -6.77 -0.44 7.05
C PHE A 3 -7.60 -0.83 8.27
N PRO A 4 -6.97 -1.34 9.36
CA PRO A 4 -7.72 -1.79 10.51
C PRO A 4 -8.45 -0.62 11.18
N ARG A 5 -9.78 -0.67 11.20
CA ARG A 5 -10.62 0.36 11.83
C ARG A 5 -11.03 -0.05 13.25
N PHE A 6 -10.06 -0.15 14.14
CA PHE A 6 -10.33 -0.47 15.54
C PHE A 6 -11.12 0.61 16.26
N LEU A 7 -12.12 0.18 17.03
CA LEU A 7 -12.86 0.98 17.98
C LEU A 7 -12.75 0.36 19.39
N PRO A 8 -12.47 1.15 20.45
CA PRO A 8 -12.22 0.64 21.80
C PRO A 8 -13.52 0.34 22.58
N TYR A 9 -14.50 -0.29 21.93
CA TYR A 9 -15.78 -0.71 22.50
C TYR A 9 -15.98 -2.21 22.27
N ALA A 10 -16.68 -2.90 23.16
CA ALA A 10 -16.94 -4.32 23.08
C ALA A 10 -17.67 -4.68 21.78
N ASN A 11 -18.66 -3.87 21.41
CA ASN A 11 -19.51 -4.03 20.24
C ASN A 11 -20.13 -2.68 19.80
N GLY A 12 -20.91 -2.72 18.73
CA GLY A 12 -21.59 -1.55 18.19
C GLY A 12 -22.63 -0.93 19.14
N GLU A 13 -23.26 -1.71 20.02
CA GLU A 13 -24.23 -1.19 20.98
C GLU A 13 -23.55 -0.33 22.06
N GLU A 14 -22.43 -0.80 22.62
CA GLU A 14 -21.61 -0.01 23.55
C GLU A 14 -21.13 1.28 22.88
N TYR A 15 -20.68 1.21 21.62
CA TYR A 15 -20.28 2.39 20.85
C TYR A 15 -21.42 3.40 20.69
N LEU A 16 -22.60 2.96 20.25
CA LEU A 16 -23.76 3.85 20.06
C LEU A 16 -24.23 4.48 21.37
N SER A 17 -24.12 3.76 22.49
CA SER A 17 -24.45 4.29 23.82
C SER A 17 -23.46 5.34 24.32
N ALA A 18 -22.18 5.22 23.93
CA ALA A 18 -21.10 6.14 24.28
C ALA A 18 -21.03 7.38 23.38
N ALA A 19 -21.47 7.25 22.12
CA ALA A 19 -21.39 8.26 21.07
C ALA A 19 -22.31 9.48 21.28
N ILE A 20 -23.04 9.58 22.40
CA ILE A 20 -23.84 10.76 22.78
C ILE A 20 -22.96 12.02 22.96
N VAL A 21 -21.65 11.85 23.17
CA VAL A 21 -20.66 12.91 22.98
C VAL A 21 -19.55 12.36 22.09
N PRO A 22 -19.48 12.70 20.79
CA PRO A 22 -18.35 12.30 19.98
C PRO A 22 -17.09 12.92 20.60
N PRO A 23 -16.06 12.13 20.95
CA PRO A 23 -14.77 12.69 21.31
C PRO A 23 -14.31 13.53 20.12
N SER A 24 -14.09 14.83 20.34
CA SER A 24 -13.54 15.71 19.31
C SER A 24 -12.29 15.04 18.73
N LEU A 25 -12.35 14.74 17.43
CA LEU A 25 -11.30 14.12 16.63
C LEU A 25 -10.14 15.12 16.46
N CYS A 26 -9.43 15.44 17.53
CA CYS A 26 -8.25 16.30 17.45
C CYS A 26 -7.03 15.43 17.12
N GLU A 27 -6.86 15.08 15.85
CA GLU A 27 -5.62 15.30 15.08
C GLU A 27 -5.92 15.15 13.57
N PRO A 28 -5.37 16.03 12.71
CA PRO A 28 -5.77 16.17 11.30
C PRO A 28 -5.40 14.99 10.40
N GLU A 29 -4.56 14.05 10.85
CA GLU A 29 -4.09 12.92 10.03
C GLU A 29 -5.01 11.69 10.08
N ASP A 30 -6.01 11.67 10.96
CA ASP A 30 -6.97 10.57 11.16
C ASP A 30 -8.42 10.98 10.75
N GLU A 31 -8.57 11.84 9.75
CA GLU A 31 -9.87 12.37 9.25
C GLU A 31 -10.74 11.36 8.48
N PHE A 32 -10.45 10.06 8.55
CA PHE A 32 -11.34 9.06 7.98
C PHE A 32 -12.53 8.85 8.91
N GLU A 33 -13.71 9.36 8.53
CA GLU A 33 -14.98 8.95 9.12
C GLU A 33 -15.02 7.42 9.21
N ILE A 34 -15.07 6.91 10.45
CA ILE A 34 -15.10 5.47 10.68
C ILE A 34 -16.52 5.01 10.36
N ASP A 35 -16.70 4.44 9.17
CA ASP A 35 -17.91 3.67 8.85
C ASP A 35 -18.07 2.55 9.90
N PRO A 36 -19.11 2.57 10.74
CA PRO A 36 -19.34 1.56 11.77
C PRO A 36 -19.46 0.15 11.18
N CYS A 37 -19.89 0.01 9.93
CA CYS A 37 -20.00 -1.28 9.23
C CYS A 37 -18.63 -1.92 8.93
N GLN A 38 -17.54 -1.16 9.00
CA GLN A 38 -16.18 -1.64 8.77
C GLN A 38 -15.33 -1.63 10.04
N ALA A 39 -15.92 -1.27 11.19
CA ALA A 39 -15.20 -1.19 12.45
C ALA A 39 -14.92 -2.58 13.04
N VAL A 40 -13.77 -2.70 13.70
CA VAL A 40 -13.38 -3.89 14.45
C VAL A 40 -13.47 -3.58 15.94
N PHE A 41 -14.44 -4.22 16.61
CA PHE A 41 -14.70 -4.07 18.04
C PHE A 41 -13.89 -5.06 18.89
N LEU A 42 -13.83 -4.84 20.21
CA LEU A 42 -13.00 -5.62 21.12
C LEU A 42 -13.44 -7.09 21.22
N GLU A 43 -14.74 -7.39 21.18
CA GLU A 43 -15.21 -8.78 21.23
C GLU A 43 -14.83 -9.57 19.98
N ASP A 44 -15.02 -8.97 18.81
CA ASP A 44 -14.68 -9.61 17.54
C ASP A 44 -13.16 -9.74 17.39
N PHE A 45 -12.42 -8.73 17.85
CA PHE A 45 -10.96 -8.79 17.86
C PHE A 45 -10.43 -9.84 18.84
N ARG A 46 -11.06 -10.02 20.00
CA ARG A 46 -10.76 -11.11 20.94
C ARG A 46 -10.97 -12.48 20.29
N LYS A 47 -12.11 -12.68 19.61
CA LYS A 47 -12.37 -13.91 18.84
C LYS A 47 -11.29 -14.11 17.79
N GLU A 48 -10.88 -13.07 17.09
CA GLU A 48 -9.82 -13.14 16.08
C GLU A 48 -8.48 -13.54 16.68
N ILE A 49 -8.03 -12.90 17.76
CA ILE A 49 -6.81 -13.26 18.49
C ILE A 49 -6.84 -14.72 18.93
N SER A 50 -8.01 -15.21 19.39
CA SER A 50 -8.17 -16.58 19.87
C SER A 50 -7.94 -17.63 18.78
N LYS A 51 -8.22 -17.32 17.51
CA LYS A 51 -7.98 -18.23 16.37
C LYS A 51 -6.50 -18.55 16.17
N TYR A 52 -5.63 -17.59 16.46
CA TYR A 52 -4.19 -17.68 16.24
C TYR A 52 -3.40 -18.01 17.52
N THR A 53 -4.07 -18.11 18.67
CA THR A 53 -3.41 -18.34 19.97
C THR A 53 -3.66 -19.79 20.40
N THR A 54 -2.77 -20.69 20.00
CA THR A 54 -2.82 -22.10 20.41
C THR A 54 -2.07 -22.31 21.73
N ARG A 55 -2.81 -22.31 22.85
CA ARG A 55 -2.38 -22.80 24.18
C ARG A 55 -1.00 -22.34 24.68
N GLU A 56 -0.74 -21.04 24.91
CA GLU A 56 0.39 -20.63 25.78
C GLU A 56 0.13 -19.33 26.57
N LEU A 57 0.97 -19.14 27.61
CA LEU A 57 0.93 -18.24 28.78
C LEU A 57 -0.11 -17.09 28.82
N ALA A 58 -0.87 -17.04 29.92
CA ALA A 58 -1.79 -15.95 30.23
C ALA A 58 -1.06 -14.61 30.35
N GLY A 59 -1.37 -13.66 29.45
CA GLY A 59 -0.99 -12.25 29.61
C GLY A 59 -0.31 -11.58 28.41
N SER A 60 0.14 -12.33 27.39
CA SER A 60 0.72 -11.73 26.18
C SER A 60 0.31 -12.46 24.90
N VAL A 61 -0.07 -11.70 23.87
CA VAL A 61 -0.35 -12.23 22.54
C VAL A 61 0.98 -12.55 21.85
N PRO A 62 1.20 -13.80 21.39
CA PRO A 62 2.43 -14.17 20.70
C PRO A 62 2.69 -13.29 19.47
N ASN A 63 3.96 -13.04 19.17
CA ASN A 63 4.33 -12.26 17.98
C ASN A 63 3.83 -12.92 16.69
N ALA A 64 3.79 -14.26 16.61
CA ALA A 64 3.24 -14.99 15.47
C ALA A 64 1.77 -14.63 15.19
N THR A 65 0.95 -14.49 16.25
CA THR A 65 -0.44 -14.05 16.14
C THR A 65 -0.54 -12.63 15.59
N LYS A 66 0.32 -11.71 16.05
CA LYS A 66 0.34 -10.33 15.56
C LYS A 66 0.73 -10.26 14.09
N VAL A 67 1.70 -11.07 13.65
CA VAL A 67 2.09 -11.15 12.24
C VAL A 67 0.91 -11.65 11.40
N ALA A 68 0.25 -12.73 11.81
CA ALA A 68 -0.90 -13.27 11.09
C ALA A 68 -2.07 -12.25 10.97
N LEU A 69 -2.30 -11.45 12.02
CA LEU A 69 -3.27 -10.36 11.99
C LEU A 69 -2.85 -9.24 11.02
N ILE A 70 -1.57 -8.85 11.02
CA ILE A 70 -1.06 -7.84 10.08
C ILE A 70 -1.22 -8.33 8.64
N GLU A 71 -0.85 -9.58 8.37
CA GLU A 71 -0.97 -10.20 7.05
C GLU A 71 -2.44 -10.25 6.58
N SER A 72 -3.40 -10.48 7.49
CA SER A 72 -4.82 -10.49 7.13
C SER A 72 -5.35 -9.13 6.66
N PHE A 73 -4.86 -8.03 7.25
CA PHE A 73 -5.19 -6.68 6.79
C PHE A 73 -4.43 -6.26 5.52
N GLN A 74 -3.30 -6.92 5.21
CA GLN A 74 -2.48 -6.64 4.02
C GLN A 74 -2.87 -7.44 2.77
N GLN A 75 -3.91 -8.28 2.83
CA GLN A 75 -4.32 -9.17 1.73
C GLN A 75 -4.49 -8.44 0.39
N ASP A 76 -5.09 -7.25 0.41
CA ASP A 76 -5.39 -6.49 -0.80
C ASP A 76 -4.25 -5.58 -1.27
N TRP A 77 -3.17 -5.43 -0.51
CA TRP A 77 -2.11 -4.46 -0.81
C TRP A 77 -1.42 -4.76 -2.14
N LYS A 78 -1.10 -6.04 -2.37
CA LYS A 78 -0.52 -6.50 -3.64
C LYS A 78 -1.43 -6.20 -4.82
N ASN A 79 -2.73 -6.46 -4.66
CA ASN A 79 -3.71 -6.21 -5.71
C ASN A 79 -3.87 -4.70 -5.98
N CYS A 80 -3.94 -3.88 -4.93
CA CYS A 80 -4.01 -2.42 -5.07
C CYS A 80 -2.79 -1.86 -5.80
N ALA A 81 -1.59 -2.34 -5.48
CA ALA A 81 -0.38 -1.87 -6.14
C ALA A 81 -0.30 -2.33 -7.60
N ARG A 82 -0.69 -3.57 -7.90
CA ARG A 82 -0.83 -4.06 -9.28
C ARG A 82 -1.78 -3.16 -10.09
N LEU A 83 -2.97 -2.89 -9.57
CA LEU A 83 -3.95 -2.02 -10.24
C LEU A 83 -3.41 -0.59 -10.45
N CYS A 84 -2.63 -0.08 -9.51
CA CYS A 84 -2.01 1.24 -9.63
C CYS A 84 -0.98 1.29 -10.76
N VAL A 85 -0.10 0.27 -10.84
CA VAL A 85 0.87 0.12 -11.94
C VAL A 85 0.15 -0.03 -13.29
N GLU A 86 -0.82 -0.96 -13.36
CA GLU A 86 -1.60 -1.22 -14.57
C GLU A 86 -2.33 0.04 -15.05
N LYS A 87 -2.95 0.79 -14.14
CA LYS A 87 -3.68 2.01 -14.51
C LYS A 87 -2.75 3.11 -15.00
N THR A 88 -1.56 3.22 -14.40
CA THR A 88 -0.56 4.19 -14.84
C THR A 88 -0.02 3.82 -16.22
N ALA A 89 0.29 2.54 -16.46
CA ALA A 89 0.74 2.04 -17.75
C ALA A 89 -0.33 2.21 -18.84
N GLU A 90 -1.60 1.94 -18.52
CA GLU A 90 -2.74 2.20 -19.42
C GLU A 90 -2.83 3.67 -19.79
N THR A 91 -2.77 4.56 -18.80
CA THR A 91 -2.83 6.01 -19.04
C THR A 91 -1.68 6.46 -19.94
N LEU A 92 -0.46 6.00 -19.66
CA LEU A 92 0.71 6.35 -20.45
C LEU A 92 0.64 5.81 -21.88
N ARG A 93 0.13 4.58 -22.07
CA ARG A 93 -0.10 4.00 -23.40
C ARG A 93 -1.10 4.84 -24.20
N CYS A 94 -2.22 5.25 -23.59
CA CYS A 94 -3.22 6.09 -24.26
C CYS A 94 -2.64 7.45 -24.69
N GLU A 95 -1.80 8.07 -23.85
CA GLU A 95 -1.12 9.33 -24.20
C GLU A 95 -0.11 9.13 -25.34
N LEU A 96 0.69 8.05 -25.30
CA LEU A 96 1.61 7.71 -26.38
C LEU A 96 0.88 7.44 -27.70
N ASP A 97 -0.21 6.67 -27.67
CA ASP A 97 -1.03 6.38 -28.85
C ASP A 97 -1.61 7.66 -29.46
N ALA A 98 -2.05 8.60 -28.62
CA ALA A 98 -2.54 9.90 -29.08
C ALA A 98 -1.43 10.72 -29.77
N LEU A 99 -0.22 10.73 -29.22
CA LEU A 99 0.93 11.40 -29.84
C LEU A 99 1.33 10.71 -31.16
N ILE A 100 1.44 9.39 -31.15
CA ILE A 100 1.78 8.59 -32.33
C ILE A 100 0.76 8.83 -33.46
N LEU A 101 -0.53 8.90 -33.13
CA LEU A 101 -1.57 9.21 -34.10
C LEU A 101 -1.36 10.57 -34.75
N VAL A 102 -0.98 11.60 -33.98
CA VAL A 102 -0.73 12.95 -34.50
C VAL A 102 0.51 12.96 -35.41
N TYR A 103 1.64 12.46 -34.91
CA TYR A 103 2.93 12.56 -35.62
C TYR A 103 3.05 11.62 -36.83
N PHE A 104 2.45 10.43 -36.77
CA PHE A 104 2.56 9.41 -37.81
C PHE A 104 1.24 9.20 -38.59
N SER A 105 0.28 10.12 -38.48
CA SER A 105 -1.02 10.05 -39.18
C SER A 105 -0.91 9.75 -40.67
N THR A 106 0.10 10.32 -41.34
CA THR A 106 0.34 10.20 -42.79
C THR A 106 0.94 8.85 -43.20
N PHE A 107 1.50 8.08 -42.26
CA PHE A 107 2.24 6.84 -42.55
C PHE A 107 1.64 5.65 -41.80
N PRO A 108 0.57 5.00 -42.32
CA PRO A 108 -0.17 3.97 -41.58
C PRO A 108 0.66 2.77 -41.15
N LEU A 109 1.62 2.34 -41.98
CA LEU A 109 2.51 1.21 -41.67
C LEU A 109 3.50 1.58 -40.57
N LEU A 110 4.21 2.70 -40.73
CA LEU A 110 5.14 3.20 -39.72
C LEU A 110 4.43 3.47 -38.39
N ARG A 111 3.20 4.00 -38.43
CA ARG A 111 2.39 4.20 -37.23
C ARG A 111 2.13 2.88 -36.50
N LEU A 112 1.76 1.83 -37.22
CA LEU A 112 1.53 0.50 -36.64
C LEU A 112 2.80 -0.01 -35.97
N ASP A 113 3.95 0.10 -36.64
CA ASP A 113 5.24 -0.35 -36.11
C ASP A 113 5.63 0.44 -34.85
N VAL A 114 5.56 1.77 -34.88
CA VAL A 114 5.85 2.63 -33.72
C VAL A 114 4.90 2.35 -32.55
N THR A 115 3.61 2.10 -32.83
CA THR A 115 2.62 1.73 -31.81
C THR A 115 2.99 0.41 -31.13
N ASN A 116 3.35 -0.61 -31.92
CA ASN A 116 3.74 -1.91 -31.40
C ASN A 116 5.02 -1.81 -30.54
N ILE A 117 6.04 -1.10 -31.03
CA ILE A 117 7.30 -0.89 -30.28
C ILE A 117 7.03 -0.14 -28.98
N ALA A 118 6.24 0.94 -29.01
CA ALA A 118 5.90 1.71 -27.81
C ALA A 118 5.11 0.86 -26.80
N ALA A 119 4.14 0.06 -27.27
CA ALA A 119 3.38 -0.84 -26.41
C ALA A 119 4.27 -1.89 -25.74
N GLU A 120 5.19 -2.51 -26.49
CA GLU A 120 6.15 -3.48 -25.94
C GLU A 120 7.05 -2.87 -24.86
N ILE A 121 7.54 -1.64 -25.08
CA ILE A 121 8.37 -0.91 -24.10
C ILE A 121 7.56 -0.64 -22.83
N VAL A 122 6.33 -0.14 -22.96
CA VAL A 122 5.44 0.17 -21.83
C VAL A 122 5.11 -1.09 -21.04
N ASP A 123 4.79 -2.19 -21.73
CA ASP A 123 4.45 -3.46 -21.09
C ASP A 123 5.66 -4.02 -20.32
N ALA A 124 6.84 -4.06 -20.95
CA ALA A 124 8.07 -4.51 -20.30
C ALA A 124 8.45 -3.65 -19.08
N ALA A 125 8.32 -2.33 -19.20
CA ALA A 125 8.56 -1.37 -18.13
C ALA A 125 7.55 -1.53 -16.97
N SER A 126 6.27 -1.71 -17.28
CA SER A 126 5.23 -1.94 -16.29
C SER A 126 5.45 -3.23 -15.50
N GLN A 127 5.90 -4.30 -16.16
CA GLN A 127 6.21 -5.56 -15.50
C GLN A 127 7.41 -5.41 -14.55
N LYS A 128 8.45 -4.67 -14.95
CA LYS A 128 9.60 -4.35 -14.08
C LYS A 128 9.17 -3.55 -12.85
N ALA A 129 8.32 -2.54 -13.04
CA ALA A 129 7.76 -1.75 -11.94
C ALA A 129 6.99 -2.65 -10.96
N LEU A 130 6.13 -3.53 -11.47
CA LEU A 130 5.39 -4.48 -10.64
C LEU A 130 6.31 -5.44 -9.88
N ASP A 131 7.31 -6.01 -10.56
CA ASP A 131 8.29 -6.91 -9.94
C ASP A 131 9.07 -6.20 -8.83
N LEU A 132 9.46 -4.93 -9.04
CA LEU A 132 10.14 -4.12 -8.03
C LEU A 132 9.23 -3.86 -6.83
N VAL A 133 7.97 -3.48 -7.05
CA VAL A 133 6.98 -3.28 -5.99
C VAL A 133 6.79 -4.56 -5.16
N LEU A 134 6.66 -5.71 -5.81
CA LEU A 134 6.48 -6.99 -5.13
C LEU A 134 7.71 -7.39 -4.32
N LYS A 135 8.92 -7.12 -4.82
CA LYS A 135 10.17 -7.31 -4.07
C LYS A 135 10.24 -6.37 -2.86
N LEU A 136 9.92 -5.09 -3.03
CA LEU A 136 9.90 -4.11 -1.94
C LEU A 136 8.85 -4.46 -0.87
N PHE A 137 7.68 -4.97 -1.28
CA PHE A 137 6.66 -5.46 -0.35
C PHE A 137 7.19 -6.63 0.51
N GLN A 138 7.86 -7.60 -0.09
CA GLN A 138 8.46 -8.72 0.68
C GLN A 138 9.48 -8.23 1.71
N LEU A 139 10.25 -7.18 1.37
CA LEU A 139 11.23 -6.58 2.28
C LEU A 139 10.59 -5.74 3.40
N GLU A 140 9.37 -5.22 3.21
CA GLU A 140 8.59 -4.47 4.21
C GLU A 140 7.70 -5.36 5.09
N THR A 141 7.37 -6.57 4.62
CA THR A 141 6.57 -7.55 5.39
C THR A 141 7.36 -8.09 6.58
N THR A 142 8.70 -8.13 6.49
CA THR A 142 9.57 -8.25 7.64
C THR A 142 9.53 -6.93 8.40
N PRO A 143 9.09 -6.89 9.67
CA PRO A 143 8.97 -5.64 10.43
C PRO A 143 10.34 -4.95 10.51
N ARG A 144 10.61 -4.05 9.56
CA ARG A 144 11.78 -3.18 9.61
C ARG A 144 11.52 -2.25 10.77
N VAL A 145 12.24 -2.52 11.85
CA VAL A 145 12.34 -1.72 13.06
C VAL A 145 12.96 -0.36 12.67
N GLY A 146 12.24 0.45 11.90
CA GLY A 146 12.39 1.90 11.95
C GLY A 146 12.27 2.27 13.42
N SER A 147 13.19 3.14 13.86
CA SER A 147 13.66 3.22 15.24
C SER A 147 12.58 2.80 16.24
N ASN A 148 12.87 1.78 17.07
CA ASN A 148 11.93 1.24 18.06
C ASN A 148 11.20 2.36 18.84
N MET A 149 11.82 3.54 18.95
CA MET A 149 11.27 4.77 19.50
C MET A 149 10.06 5.35 18.75
N GLU A 150 10.07 5.50 17.42
CA GLU A 150 8.94 6.03 16.64
C GLU A 150 7.70 5.14 16.78
N LEU A 151 7.88 3.83 16.58
CA LEU A 151 6.79 2.86 16.72
C LEU A 151 6.23 2.85 18.14
N ARG A 152 7.09 2.95 19.17
CA ARG A 152 6.68 3.06 20.58
C ARG A 152 5.89 4.34 20.84
N ALA A 153 6.31 5.48 20.27
CA ALA A 153 5.62 6.75 20.45
C ALA A 153 4.22 6.71 19.85
N ILE A 154 4.08 6.19 18.62
CA ILE A 154 2.78 6.05 17.96
C ILE A 154 1.90 5.04 18.71
N LYS A 155 2.44 3.89 19.13
CA LYS A 155 1.72 2.91 19.95
C LYS A 155 1.21 3.54 21.25
N TYR A 156 2.06 4.31 21.93
CA TYR A 156 1.70 4.98 23.18
C TYR A 156 0.56 5.98 22.97
N ARG A 157 0.62 6.77 21.90
CA ARG A 157 -0.45 7.70 21.53
C ARG A 157 -1.79 6.98 21.28
N PHE A 158 -1.80 5.87 20.55
CA PHE A 158 -3.02 5.08 20.35
C PHE A 158 -3.55 4.47 21.66
N ALA A 159 -2.68 3.99 22.54
CA ALA A 159 -3.08 3.47 23.85
C ALA A 159 -3.75 4.56 24.70
N GLN A 160 -3.13 5.74 24.83
CA GLN A 160 -3.72 6.88 25.54
C GLN A 160 -5.07 7.32 24.95
N ARG A 161 -5.21 7.23 23.63
CA ARG A 161 -6.47 7.55 22.94
C ARG A 161 -7.57 6.56 23.33
N TYR A 162 -7.27 5.26 23.32
CA TYR A 162 -8.24 4.26 23.73
C TYR A 162 -8.63 4.38 25.20
N ASP A 163 -7.66 4.63 26.08
CA ASP A 163 -7.90 4.89 27.51
C ASP A 163 -8.81 6.11 27.68
N SER A 164 -8.57 7.17 26.88
CA SER A 164 -9.37 8.39 26.89
C SER A 164 -10.83 8.17 26.47
N MET A 165 -11.07 7.31 25.48
CA MET A 165 -12.41 6.94 24.99
C MET A 165 -13.16 6.04 25.98
N ARG A 166 -12.42 5.24 26.77
CA ARG A 166 -12.98 4.36 27.81
C ARG A 166 -13.01 5.01 29.19
N ARG A 167 -12.73 6.31 29.32
CA ARG A 167 -12.83 7.02 30.61
C ARG A 167 -14.24 6.92 31.16
N GLY A 168 -14.37 6.40 32.39
CA GLY A 168 -15.67 6.14 33.03
C GLY A 168 -16.26 4.75 32.75
N MET A 169 -15.61 3.94 31.90
CA MET A 169 -15.96 2.54 31.61
C MET A 169 -14.98 1.56 32.27
N ALA A 170 -14.20 2.03 33.25
CA ALA A 170 -13.05 1.34 33.85
C ALA A 170 -13.41 0.02 34.57
N ASP A 171 -14.66 -0.16 34.97
CA ASP A 171 -15.15 -1.37 35.66
C ASP A 171 -15.70 -2.45 34.69
N LEU A 172 -15.74 -2.17 33.38
CA LEU A 172 -16.31 -3.08 32.38
C LEU A 172 -15.21 -3.76 31.56
N GLN A 173 -14.89 -4.99 31.98
CA GLN A 173 -14.22 -6.08 31.22
C GLN A 173 -12.69 -5.98 31.00
N PRO A 174 -11.97 -7.12 31.06
CA PRO A 174 -10.51 -7.16 30.93
C PRO A 174 -10.07 -7.16 29.46
N TYR A 175 -10.28 -6.06 28.73
CA TYR A 175 -9.83 -5.92 27.31
C TYR A 175 -8.42 -5.33 27.16
N ASN A 176 -7.62 -5.27 28.23
CA ASN A 176 -6.29 -4.65 28.23
C ASN A 176 -5.36 -5.25 27.19
N THR A 177 -5.47 -6.56 26.96
CA THR A 177 -4.68 -7.27 25.95
C THR A 177 -5.07 -6.84 24.54
N GLU A 178 -6.37 -6.83 24.23
CA GLU A 178 -6.92 -6.41 22.94
C GLU A 178 -6.55 -4.97 22.62
N LEU A 179 -6.72 -4.05 23.58
CA LEU A 179 -6.40 -2.63 23.42
C LEU A 179 -4.91 -2.42 23.13
N SER A 180 -4.02 -3.14 23.82
CA SER A 180 -2.58 -3.08 23.59
C SER A 180 -2.20 -3.58 22.20
N VAL A 181 -2.82 -4.68 21.74
CA VAL A 181 -2.58 -5.23 20.40
C VAL A 181 -3.17 -4.33 19.32
N MET A 182 -4.37 -3.79 19.50
CA MET A 182 -4.98 -2.81 18.59
C MET A 182 -4.08 -1.58 18.41
N ALA A 183 -3.50 -1.07 19.50
CA ALA A 183 -2.59 0.08 19.46
C ALA A 183 -1.28 -0.24 18.72
N GLU A 184 -0.74 -1.44 18.93
CA GLU A 184 0.47 -1.91 18.27
C GLU A 184 0.27 -2.12 16.76
N ILE A 185 -0.84 -2.75 16.37
CA ILE A 185 -1.18 -2.96 14.96
C ILE A 185 -1.45 -1.60 14.29
N ARG A 186 -2.19 -0.68 14.92
CA ARG A 186 -2.39 0.68 14.37
C ARG A 186 -1.09 1.43 14.20
N ALA A 187 -0.18 1.33 15.17
CA ALA A 187 1.12 1.95 15.06
C ALA A 187 1.94 1.39 13.90
N TYR A 188 1.93 0.07 13.72
CA TYR A 188 2.54 -0.57 12.55
C TYR A 188 1.94 -0.03 11.25
N PHE A 189 0.61 -0.05 11.11
CA PHE A 189 -0.08 0.37 9.89
C PHE A 189 0.11 1.85 9.59
N SER A 190 0.23 2.71 10.59
CA SER A 190 0.47 4.16 10.41
C SER A 190 1.78 4.43 9.66
N ILE A 191 2.81 3.61 9.91
CA ILE A 191 4.11 3.73 9.24
C ILE A 191 4.15 2.92 7.94
N SER A 192 3.72 1.66 7.99
CA SER A 192 3.92 0.72 6.89
C SER A 192 3.09 1.08 5.65
N HIS A 193 1.88 1.66 5.81
CA HIS A 193 1.07 2.07 4.66
C HIS A 193 1.73 3.22 3.90
N GLN A 194 2.27 4.24 4.60
CA GLN A 194 2.94 5.38 3.98
C GLN A 194 4.17 4.91 3.21
N ARG A 195 4.99 4.05 3.83
CA ARG A 195 6.15 3.45 3.17
C ARG A 195 5.76 2.65 1.94
N PHE A 196 4.72 1.83 2.05
CA PHE A 196 4.24 1.03 0.93
C PHE A 196 3.79 1.91 -0.24
N ILE A 197 2.99 2.95 0.02
CA ILE A 197 2.56 3.90 -1.00
C ILE A 197 3.78 4.59 -1.64
N SER A 198 4.71 5.10 -0.84
CA SER A 198 5.94 5.74 -1.33
C SER A 198 6.77 4.80 -2.20
N ASN A 199 6.91 3.53 -1.79
CA ASN A 199 7.63 2.52 -2.55
C ASN A 199 6.95 2.21 -3.90
N VAL A 200 5.62 2.12 -3.92
CA VAL A 200 4.84 1.94 -5.17
C VAL A 200 5.05 3.11 -6.12
N LEU A 201 4.92 4.34 -5.62
CA LEU A 201 5.09 5.54 -6.43
C LEU A 201 6.53 5.68 -6.96
N ALA A 202 7.53 5.40 -6.12
CA ALA A 202 8.93 5.42 -6.52
C ALA A 202 9.23 4.39 -7.62
N ALA A 203 8.74 3.16 -7.47
CA ALA A 203 8.93 2.11 -8.46
C ALA A 203 8.25 2.45 -9.80
N ILE A 204 7.04 3.01 -9.78
CA ILE A 204 6.37 3.50 -11.00
C ILE A 204 7.20 4.60 -11.67
N SER A 205 7.71 5.56 -10.90
CA SER A 205 8.53 6.64 -11.47
C SER A 205 9.78 6.09 -12.14
N SER A 206 10.58 5.30 -11.40
CA SER A 206 11.90 4.87 -11.87
C SER A 206 11.85 3.81 -12.97
N GLU A 207 10.92 2.87 -12.90
CA GLU A 207 10.88 1.73 -13.84
C GLU A 207 9.95 1.94 -15.03
N LEU A 208 8.95 2.83 -14.92
CA LEU A 208 7.99 3.10 -16.00
C LEU A 208 8.20 4.48 -16.61
N VAL A 209 8.01 5.54 -15.85
CA VAL A 209 8.01 6.91 -16.37
C VAL A 209 9.40 7.32 -16.89
N ASP A 210 10.43 7.08 -16.09
CA ASP A 210 11.80 7.47 -16.43
C ASP A 210 12.36 6.60 -17.57
N VAL A 211 12.04 5.31 -17.59
CA VAL A 211 12.44 4.39 -18.67
C VAL A 211 11.85 4.81 -20.01
N ILE A 212 10.58 5.19 -20.04
CA ILE A 212 9.94 5.63 -21.28
C ILE A 212 10.50 6.98 -21.70
N SER A 213 10.65 7.92 -20.77
CA SER A 213 11.20 9.25 -21.09
C SER A 213 12.65 9.19 -21.58
N GLY A 214 13.46 8.25 -21.07
CA GLY A 214 14.88 8.12 -21.42
C GLY A 214 15.18 7.21 -22.61
N ASN A 215 14.40 6.15 -22.82
CA ASN A 215 14.78 5.07 -23.75
C ASN A 215 13.85 4.95 -24.97
N LEU A 216 12.74 5.67 -25.02
CA LEU A 216 11.78 5.53 -26.12
C LEU A 216 12.40 5.90 -27.48
N GLU A 217 13.13 7.02 -27.55
CA GLU A 217 13.78 7.46 -28.79
C GLU A 217 14.82 6.43 -29.28
N GLU A 218 15.75 6.02 -28.42
CA GLU A 218 16.79 5.04 -28.77
C GLU A 218 16.18 3.70 -29.21
N SER A 219 15.13 3.25 -28.52
CA SER A 219 14.42 2.01 -28.85
C SER A 219 13.72 2.11 -30.20
N LEU A 220 13.03 3.22 -30.49
CA LEU A 220 12.40 3.43 -31.79
C LEU A 220 13.43 3.47 -32.92
N LEU A 221 14.54 4.18 -32.76
CA LEU A 221 15.60 4.24 -33.77
C LEU A 221 16.25 2.87 -34.03
N ARG A 222 16.41 2.07 -32.98
CA ARG A 222 16.96 0.71 -33.08
C ARG A 222 16.00 -0.24 -33.79
N GLU A 223 14.76 -0.32 -33.33
CA GLU A 223 13.77 -1.29 -33.84
C GLU A 223 13.29 -0.93 -35.27
N LEU A 224 13.27 0.37 -35.63
CA LEU A 224 12.99 0.81 -37.00
C LEU A 224 14.20 0.69 -37.94
N GLY A 225 15.37 0.25 -37.45
CA GLY A 225 16.58 0.07 -38.25
C GLY A 225 17.21 1.36 -38.76
N ILE A 226 16.89 2.52 -38.17
CA ILE A 226 17.37 3.83 -38.61
C ILE A 226 18.85 4.04 -38.22
N ASN A 227 19.32 3.38 -37.15
CA ASN A 227 20.71 3.48 -36.67
C ASN A 227 21.72 2.56 -37.39
N SER A 228 21.39 1.95 -38.54
CA SER A 228 22.26 0.95 -39.18
C SER A 228 23.48 1.50 -39.94
N HIS A 229 23.76 2.82 -39.93
CA HIS A 229 24.72 3.43 -40.89
C HIS A 229 25.91 4.22 -40.33
N TYR A 230 26.24 4.15 -39.04
CA TYR A 230 27.46 4.81 -38.51
C TYR A 230 28.63 3.87 -38.16
N LEU A 231 28.55 2.56 -38.48
CA LEU A 231 29.63 1.61 -38.15
C LEU A 231 30.42 1.06 -39.35
N ASP A 232 30.15 1.50 -40.58
CA ASP A 232 30.79 0.93 -41.79
C ASP A 232 31.80 1.84 -42.53
N GLU A 233 32.09 3.06 -42.02
CA GLU A 233 33.09 3.96 -42.63
C GLU A 233 34.48 3.92 -41.94
N GLY A 234 34.79 2.85 -41.19
CA GLY A 234 36.05 2.69 -40.45
C GLY A 234 37.01 1.63 -41.00
N ALA A 235 36.69 0.97 -42.10
CA ALA A 235 37.52 -0.09 -42.68
C ALA A 235 37.69 0.09 -44.20
N MET A 236 38.49 1.09 -44.58
CA MET A 236 39.19 1.09 -45.87
C MET A 236 40.60 1.65 -45.71
#